data_AF-A0A0L7M327-F1
#
_entry.id   AF-A0A0L7M327-F1
#
_cell.length_a   1.000
_cell.length_b   1.000
_cell.length_c   1.000
_cell.angle_alpha   90.00
_cell.angle_beta   90.00
_cell.angle_gamma   90.00
#
_symmetry.space_group_name_H-M   'P 1'
#
loop_
_entity.id
_entity.type
_entity.pdbx_description
1 polymer ?
#
loop_
_entity_poly.entity_id
_entity_poly.type
_entity_poly.pdbx_seq_one_letter_code
_entity_poly.pdbx_strand_id
1 'polypeptide(L)' 'MNTIRGGWALFASGLTAGLSNLVSGVSVGITGSSCAIGDAHSSDLFVRMLMIEICASVIGLYGLIVAIVSIGDIQLT' A
#
# COMPACT_ATOMS: atom_id res chain seq x y z
N MET A 1 -24.58 -22.26 1.15
CA MET A 1 -24.64 -20.91 1.78
C MET A 1 -23.29 -20.17 1.73
N ASN A 2 -22.27 -20.80 1.15
CA ASN A 2 -20.85 -20.48 1.34
C ASN A 2 -20.36 -19.52 0.24
N THR A 3 -20.89 -19.66 -0.98
CA THR A 3 -20.56 -18.82 -2.15
C THR A 3 -20.92 -17.35 -1.98
N ILE A 4 -22.06 -17.03 -1.35
CA ILE A 4 -22.46 -15.63 -1.14
C ILE A 4 -21.49 -14.97 -0.15
N ARG A 5 -21.16 -15.65 0.96
CA ARG A 5 -20.17 -15.16 1.94
C ARG A 5 -18.78 -15.03 1.31
N GLY A 6 -18.35 -16.01 0.51
CA GLY A 6 -17.08 -15.96 -0.21
C GLY A 6 -17.01 -14.82 -1.23
N GLY A 7 -18.11 -14.54 -1.95
CA GLY A 7 -18.19 -13.43 -2.90
C GLY A 7 -18.07 -12.06 -2.23
N TRP A 8 -18.76 -11.84 -1.11
CA TRP A 8 -18.62 -10.61 -0.31
C TRP A 8 -17.21 -10.46 0.29
N ALA A 9 -16.62 -11.57 0.72
CA ALA A 9 -15.29 -11.56 1.32
C ALA A 9 -14.18 -11.33 0.28
N LEU A 10 -14.28 -11.90 -0.93
CA LEU A 10 -13.38 -11.61 -2.07
C LEU A 10 -13.45 -10.14 -2.50
N PHE A 11 -14.67 -9.59 -2.58
CA PHE A 11 -14.85 -8.18 -2.90
C PHE A 11 -14.24 -7.28 -1.81
N ALA A 12 -14.49 -7.59 -0.54
CA ALA A 12 -13.93 -6.84 0.58
C ALA A 12 -12.40 -6.91 0.63
N SER A 13 -11.80 -8.09 0.45
CA SER A 13 -10.33 -8.24 0.43
C SER A 13 -9.69 -7.48 -0.73
N GLY A 14 -10.31 -7.51 -1.91
CA GLY A 14 -9.85 -6.73 -3.07
C GLY A 14 -9.94 -5.23 -2.84
N LEU A 15 -11.04 -4.76 -2.24
CA LEU A 15 -11.23 -3.35 -1.91
C LEU A 15 -10.19 -2.86 -0.88
N THR A 16 -9.92 -3.64 0.16
CA THR A 16 -8.90 -3.31 1.18
C THR A 16 -7.49 -3.24 0.59
N ALA A 17 -7.10 -4.21 -0.25
CA ALA A 17 -5.80 -4.19 -0.94
C ALA A 17 -5.66 -2.99 -1.90
N GLY A 18 -6.73 -2.66 -2.61
CA GLY A 18 -6.76 -1.53 -3.54
C GLY A 18 -6.66 -0.18 -2.83
N LEU A 19 -7.48 0.03 -1.80
CA LEU A 19 -7.50 1.29 -1.03
C LEU A 19 -6.20 1.52 -0.26
N SER A 20 -5.62 0.48 0.34
CA SER A 20 -4.34 0.60 1.05
C SER A 20 -3.18 0.98 0.13
N ASN A 21 -3.11 0.38 -1.07
CA ASN A 21 -2.11 0.76 -2.07
C ASN A 21 -2.36 2.13 -2.69
N LEU A 22 -3.63 2.55 -2.87
CA LEU A 22 -3.95 3.88 -3.35
C LEU A 22 -3.48 4.96 -2.36
N VAL A 23 -3.78 4.79 -1.07
CA VAL A 23 -3.35 5.74 -0.01
C VAL A 23 -1.83 5.78 0.10
N SER A 24 -1.16 4.62 0.07
CA SER A 24 0.30 4.55 0.04
C SER A 24 0.87 5.27 -1.17
N GLY A 25 0.32 5.05 -2.37
CA GLY A 25 0.79 5.69 -3.60
C GLY A 25 0.59 7.20 -3.59
N VAL A 26 -0.52 7.71 -3.07
CA VAL A 26 -0.74 9.16 -2.90
C VAL A 26 0.25 9.76 -1.93
N SER A 27 0.48 9.11 -0.78
CA SER A 27 1.44 9.59 0.23
C SER A 27 2.88 9.65 -0.32
N VAL A 28 3.29 8.63 -1.07
CA VAL A 28 4.59 8.55 -1.73
C VAL A 28 4.69 9.59 -2.85
N GLY A 29 3.64 9.81 -3.64
CA GLY A 29 3.65 10.83 -4.71
C GLY A 29 3.82 12.25 -4.19
N ILE A 30 3.17 12.60 -3.08
CA ILE A 30 3.34 13.92 -2.41
C ILE A 30 4.76 14.07 -1.86
N THR A 31 5.27 13.01 -1.23
CA THR A 31 6.62 12.96 -0.66
C THR A 31 7.67 13.06 -1.77
N GLY A 32 7.55 12.30 -2.86
CA GLY A 32 8.44 12.33 -4.02
C GLY A 32 8.44 13.67 -4.75
N SER A 33 7.30 14.36 -4.85
CA SER A 33 7.25 15.73 -5.38
C SER A 33 8.07 16.69 -4.52
N SER A 34 7.99 16.53 -3.20
CA SER A 34 8.81 17.29 -2.23
C SER A 34 10.29 16.92 -2.28
N CYS A 35 10.61 15.68 -2.65
CA CYS A 35 11.97 15.24 -2.91
C CYS A 35 12.57 15.93 -4.14
N ALA A 36 11.80 16.05 -5.24
CA ALA A 36 12.28 16.67 -6.48
C ALA A 36 12.64 18.15 -6.31
N ILE A 37 11.85 18.92 -5.54
CA ILE A 37 12.18 20.32 -5.21
C ILE A 37 13.36 20.42 -4.22
N GLY A 38 13.51 19.49 -3.28
CA GLY A 38 14.64 19.47 -2.35
C GLY A 38 15.97 19.10 -3.03
N ASP A 39 15.94 18.15 -3.96
CA ASP A 39 17.10 17.69 -4.73
C ASP A 39 17.65 18.78 -5.66
N ALA A 40 16.77 19.65 -6.17
CA ALA A 40 17.16 20.81 -6.97
C ALA A 40 18.05 21.82 -6.22
N HIS A 41 17.96 21.86 -4.88
CA HIS A 41 18.79 22.73 -4.06
C HIS A 41 20.12 22.08 -3.65
N SER A 42 20.14 20.78 -3.36
CA SER A 42 21.35 20.03 -2.97
C SER A 42 21.11 18.51 -3.08
N SER A 43 21.93 17.80 -3.85
CA SER A 43 21.75 16.36 -4.11
C SER A 43 22.08 15.43 -2.92
N ASP A 44 22.68 15.96 -1.86
CA ASP A 44 23.02 15.20 -0.64
C ASP A 44 21.77 14.75 0.15
N LEU A 45 20.62 15.37 -0.10
CA LEU A 45 19.36 15.13 0.61
C LEU A 45 18.58 13.91 0.08
N PHE A 46 18.89 13.40 -1.11
CA PHE A 46 18.14 12.34 -1.80
C PHE A 46 18.03 11.05 -0.96
N VAL A 47 19.15 10.57 -0.41
CA VAL A 47 19.20 9.31 0.35
C VAL A 47 18.37 9.39 1.63
N ARG A 48 18.32 10.57 2.25
CA ARG A 48 17.57 10.81 3.50
C ARG A 48 16.07 10.80 3.27
N MET A 49 15.63 11.26 2.10
CA MET A 49 14.23 11.24 1.68
C MET A 49 13.78 9.86 1.19
N LEU A 50 14.64 9.13 0.47
CA LEU A 50 14.37 7.75 0.04
C LEU A 50 14.02 6.82 1.21
N MET A 51 14.69 7.00 2.37
CA MET A 51 14.40 6.22 3.58
C MET A 51 12.97 6.45 4.11
N ILE A 52 12.44 7.68 4.04
CA ILE A 52 11.07 7.95 4.46
C ILE A 52 10.05 7.36 3.48
N GLU A 53 10.40 7.35 2.19
CA GLU A 53 9.55 6.86 1.11
C GLU A 53 9.33 5.34 1.20
N ILE A 54 10.39 4.59 1.52
CA ILE A 54 10.30 3.14 1.73
C ILE A 54 9.44 2.84 2.97
N CYS A 55 9.61 3.59 4.07
CA CYS A 55 8.78 3.44 5.26
C CYS A 55 7.28 3.69 4.97
N ALA A 56 6.96 4.65 4.11
CA ALA A 56 5.59 4.89 3.66
C ALA A 56 5.05 3.73 2.83
N SER A 57 5.86 3.15 1.93
CA SER A 57 5.46 2.02 1.09
C SER A 57 5.20 0.73 1.87
N VAL A 58 5.90 0.51 2.99
CA VAL A 58 5.69 -0.66 3.87
C VAL A 58 4.24 -0.70 4.41
N ILE A 59 3.59 0.45 4.59
CA ILE A 59 2.19 0.53 5.03
C ILE A 59 1.25 -0.08 3.97
N GLY A 60 1.50 0.18 2.68
CA GLY A 60 0.77 -0.43 1.57
C GLY A 60 1.00 -1.94 1.46
N LEU A 61 2.25 -2.39 1.67
CA LEU A 61 2.60 -3.81 1.69
C LEU A 61 1.88 -4.56 2.83
N TYR A 62 1.74 -3.94 4.00
CA TYR A 62 0.98 -4.51 5.11
C TYR A 62 -0.49 -4.75 4.74
N GLY A 63 -1.11 -3.78 4.06
CA GLY A 63 -2.48 -3.90 3.55
C GLY A 63 -2.65 -5.02 2.53
N LEU A 64 -1.66 -5.23 1.66
CA LEU A 64 -1.64 -6.32 0.69
C LEU A 64 -1.54 -7.70 1.38
N ILE A 65 -0.65 -7.84 2.37
CA ILE A 65 -0.47 -9.10 3.11
C ILE A 65 -1.77 -9.50 3.81
N VAL A 66 -2.43 -8.56 4.49
CA VAL A 66 -3.72 -8.81 5.18
C VAL A 66 -4.81 -9.26 4.19
N ALA A 67 -4.86 -8.65 3.01
CA ALA A 67 -5.83 -9.02 1.98
C ALA A 67 -5.59 -10.45 1.45
N ILE A 68 -4.34 -10.84 1.23
CA ILE A 68 -3.98 -12.20 0.77
C ILE A 68 -4.33 -13.23 1.84
N VAL A 69 -4.02 -12.97 3.12
CA VAL A 69 -4.39 -13.87 4.23
C VAL A 69 -5.91 -14.03 4.31
N SER A 70 -6.66 -12.95 4.19
CA SER A 70 -8.13 -12.98 4.21
C SER A 70 -8.70 -13.86 3.09
N ILE A 71 -8.09 -13.84 1.90
CA ILE A 71 -8.47 -14.70 0.77
C ILE A 71 -8.11 -16.16 1.02
N GLY A 72 -6.95 -16.42 1.63
CA GLY A 72 -6.49 -17.77 1.98
C GLY A 72 -7.43 -18.50 2.95
N ASP A 73 -7.94 -17.80 3.97
CA ASP A 73 -8.89 -18.36 4.95
C ASP A 73 -10.24 -18.76 4.34
N ILE A 74 -10.71 -18.02 3.32
CA ILE A 74 -11.98 -18.29 2.62
C ILE A 74 -11.91 -19.58 1.81
N GLN A 75 -10.73 -19.96 1.32
CA GLN A 75 -10.53 -21.18 0.55
C GLN A 75 -10.49 -22.44 1.44
N LEU A 76 -10.21 -22.28 2.75
CA LEU A 76 -10.04 -23.36 3.72
C LEU A 76 -11.34 -23.72 4.50
N THR A 77 -12.45 -22.99 4.29
CA THR A 77 -13.75 -23.19 4.96
C THR A 77 -14.89 -23.48 3.98
#